data_AF-A0A534NB54-F1
#
_entry.id   AF-A0A534NB54-F1
#
_cell.length_a   1.000
_cell.length_b   1.000
_cell.length_c   1.000
_cell.angle_alpha   90.00
_cell.angle_beta   90.00
_cell.angle_gamma   90.00
#
_symmetry.space_group_name_H-M   'P 1'
#
loop_
_entity.id
_entity.type
_entity.pdbx_description
1 polymer ?
#
loop_
_entity_poly.entity_id
_entity_poly.type
_entity_poly.pdbx_seq_one_letter_code
_entity_poly.pdbx_strand_id
1 'polypeptide(L)'
;MRASPAEYLGLKLRAHEVLHDVPLYDVSVVDLPGGGAGRSVADIRALDATLPPSRVANALFGVRRFLGRVFSWDRVPIRPEDSLLGRLSERDRRDSEITPGTPVGSFLLLYQFPGEALIETWNGATAP
;
A
#
# COMPACT_ATOMS: atom_id res chain seq x y z
N MET A 1 16.52 -1.46 -4.58
CA MET A 1 17.11 -2.48 -5.49
C MET A 1 15.99 -3.40 -5.96
N ARG A 2 15.95 -3.86 -7.22
CA ARG A 2 14.97 -4.89 -7.61
C ARG A 2 15.30 -6.21 -6.93
N ALA A 3 14.28 -6.89 -6.41
CA ALA A 3 14.42 -8.18 -5.76
C ALA A 3 13.85 -9.31 -6.62
N SER A 4 14.20 -10.54 -6.30
CA SER A 4 13.70 -11.72 -7.00
C SER A 4 12.21 -11.93 -6.69
N PRO A 5 11.33 -12.06 -7.71
CA PRO A 5 9.95 -12.43 -7.49
C PRO A 5 9.79 -13.76 -6.75
N ALA A 6 10.67 -14.73 -7.02
CA ALA A 6 10.63 -16.03 -6.36
C ALA A 6 10.99 -15.95 -4.86
N GLU A 7 11.95 -15.11 -4.49
CA GLU A 7 12.29 -14.88 -3.08
C GLU A 7 11.13 -14.21 -2.34
N TYR A 8 10.51 -13.20 -2.95
CA TYR A 8 9.33 -12.54 -2.40
C TYR A 8 8.17 -13.51 -2.20
N LEU A 9 7.81 -14.29 -3.22
CA LEU A 9 6.73 -15.27 -3.14
C LEU A 9 7.01 -16.42 -2.14
N GLY A 10 8.28 -16.66 -1.82
CA GLY A 10 8.69 -17.61 -0.77
C GLY A 10 8.46 -17.10 0.66
N LEU A 11 8.21 -15.80 0.85
CA LEU A 11 7.91 -15.23 2.17
C LEU A 11 6.53 -15.69 2.66
N LYS A 12 6.41 -15.91 3.97
CA LYS A 12 5.12 -16.24 4.61
C LYS A 12 4.35 -14.96 4.93
N LEU A 13 3.82 -14.32 3.91
CA LEU A 13 3.04 -13.08 4.00
C LEU A 13 1.56 -13.37 3.81
N ARG A 14 0.69 -12.74 4.61
CA ARG A 14 -0.77 -12.79 4.39
C ARG A 14 -1.15 -12.21 3.03
N ALA A 15 -0.33 -11.28 2.52
CA ALA A 15 -0.54 -10.63 1.23
C ALA A 15 -0.70 -11.63 0.08
N HIS A 16 0.03 -12.75 0.12
CA HIS A 16 -0.03 -13.76 -0.95
C HIS A 16 -1.40 -14.44 -1.07
N GLU A 17 -2.12 -14.60 0.03
CA GLU A 17 -3.48 -15.15 0.01
C GLU A 17 -4.51 -14.11 -0.44
N VAL A 18 -4.36 -12.85 0.00
CA VAL A 18 -5.23 -11.74 -0.40
C VAL A 18 -5.10 -11.44 -1.90
N LEU A 19 -3.89 -11.55 -2.44
CA LEU A 19 -3.51 -11.20 -3.81
C LEU A 19 -3.31 -12.41 -4.74
N HIS A 20 -3.83 -13.59 -4.39
CA HIS A 20 -3.53 -14.85 -5.09
C HIS A 20 -3.86 -14.86 -6.61
N ASP A 21 -4.75 -13.99 -7.07
CA ASP A 21 -5.17 -13.81 -8.47
C ASP A 21 -4.69 -12.47 -9.07
N VAL A 22 -3.86 -11.71 -8.34
CA VAL A 22 -3.31 -10.42 -8.79
C VAL A 22 -1.91 -10.64 -9.34
N PRO A 23 -1.61 -10.22 -10.58
CA PRO A 23 -0.29 -10.39 -11.16
C PRO A 23 0.76 -9.53 -10.44
N LEU A 24 1.90 -10.13 -10.14
CA LEU A 24 3.06 -9.45 -9.57
C LEU A 24 3.87 -8.77 -10.69
N TYR A 25 3.91 -7.44 -10.69
CA TYR A 25 4.62 -6.67 -11.73
C TYR A 25 6.04 -6.25 -11.35
N ASP A 26 6.29 -5.91 -10.08
CA ASP A 26 7.59 -5.45 -9.60
C ASP A 26 7.77 -5.80 -8.13
N VAL A 27 9.01 -6.06 -7.73
CA VAL A 27 9.43 -6.24 -6.33
C VAL A 27 10.72 -5.47 -6.14
N SER A 28 10.77 -4.68 -5.07
CA SER A 28 11.98 -3.98 -4.67
C SER A 28 12.25 -4.13 -3.18
N VAL A 29 13.54 -4.09 -2.83
CA VAL A 29 14.05 -4.06 -1.47
C VAL A 29 14.70 -2.71 -1.23
N VAL A 30 14.42 -2.15 -0.06
CA VAL A 30 14.95 -0.87 0.42
C VAL A 30 15.58 -1.11 1.79
N ASP A 31 16.87 -0.85 1.91
CA ASP A 31 17.57 -0.91 3.19
C ASP A 31 17.22 0.32 4.01
N LEU A 32 16.56 0.10 5.15
CA LEU A 32 16.17 1.19 6.05
C LEU A 32 17.33 1.50 7.01
N PRO A 33 17.79 2.76 7.10
CA PRO A 33 18.85 3.12 8.04
C PRO A 33 18.43 2.84 9.49
N GLY A 34 19.36 2.34 10.29
CA GLY A 34 19.15 1.98 11.69
C GLY A 34 18.33 0.70 11.94
N GLY A 35 18.12 -0.15 10.92
CA GLY A 35 17.36 -1.40 11.04
C GLY A 35 18.03 -2.42 11.96
N GLY A 36 17.30 -2.85 13.00
CA GLY A 36 17.65 -3.97 13.88
C GLY A 36 16.58 -5.08 13.82
N ALA A 37 16.91 -6.25 14.35
CA ALA A 37 15.95 -7.36 14.43
C ALA A 37 14.68 -6.93 15.20
N GLY A 38 13.51 -7.30 14.69
CA GLY A 38 12.22 -7.07 15.36
C GLY A 38 11.55 -5.72 15.11
N ARG A 39 12.03 -4.89 14.16
CA ARG A 39 11.30 -3.69 13.73
C ARG A 39 9.93 -4.05 13.19
N SER A 40 8.93 -3.28 13.61
CA SER A 40 7.56 -3.37 13.12
C SER A 40 7.31 -2.43 11.93
N VAL A 41 6.22 -2.66 11.19
CA VAL A 41 5.74 -1.73 10.17
C VAL A 41 5.38 -0.37 10.77
N ALA A 42 4.87 -0.34 12.00
CA ALA A 42 4.60 0.91 12.71
C ALA A 42 5.87 1.74 12.90
N ASP A 43 7.01 1.10 13.24
CA ASP A 43 8.29 1.79 13.35
C ASP A 43 8.75 2.38 12.01
N ILE A 44 8.55 1.64 10.92
CA ILE A 44 8.88 2.10 9.56
C ILE A 44 8.04 3.32 9.20
N ARG A 45 6.73 3.29 9.47
CA ARG A 45 5.83 4.44 9.22
C ARG A 45 6.18 5.65 10.07
N ALA A 46 6.55 5.44 11.34
CA ALA A 46 6.98 6.52 12.21
C ALA A 46 8.25 7.21 11.67
N LEU A 47 9.22 6.43 11.16
CA LEU A 47 10.40 6.97 10.48
C LEU A 47 10.03 7.74 9.21
N ASP A 48 9.19 7.16 8.36
CA ASP A 48 8.75 7.80 7.11
C ASP A 48 8.02 9.12 7.36
N ALA A 49 7.20 9.20 8.42
CA ALA A 49 6.52 10.44 8.83
C ALA A 49 7.47 11.58 9.24
N THR A 50 8.73 11.28 9.58
CA THR A 50 9.75 12.30 9.89
C THR A 50 10.52 12.76 8.66
N LEU A 51 10.42 12.05 7.54
CA LEU A 51 11.13 12.40 6.32
C LEU A 51 10.38 13.51 5.57
N PRO A 52 11.10 14.51 5.01
CA PRO A 52 10.46 15.52 4.19
C PRO A 52 9.85 14.86 2.95
N PRO A 53 8.63 15.25 2.54
CA PRO A 53 7.96 14.63 1.41
C PRO A 53 8.77 14.84 0.12
N SER A 54 8.89 13.78 -0.68
CA SER A 54 9.67 13.80 -1.92
C SER A 54 9.09 14.80 -2.93
N ARG A 55 9.86 15.85 -3.25
CA ARG A 55 9.46 16.87 -4.23
C ARG A 55 9.17 16.27 -5.61
N VAL A 56 9.96 15.26 -6.00
CA VAL A 56 9.79 14.56 -7.29
C VAL A 56 8.51 13.73 -7.28
N ALA A 57 8.26 12.96 -6.21
CA ALA A 57 7.03 12.19 -6.10
C ALA A 57 5.80 13.12 -6.12
N ASN A 58 5.84 14.20 -5.34
CA ASN A 58 4.76 15.21 -5.32
C ASN A 58 4.51 15.82 -6.70
N ALA A 59 5.56 16.14 -7.46
CA ALA A 59 5.42 16.67 -8.81
C ALA A 59 4.79 15.63 -9.76
N LEU A 60 5.23 14.36 -9.71
CA LEU A 60 4.66 13.28 -10.53
C LEU A 60 3.18 13.03 -10.21
N PHE A 61 2.81 12.97 -8.92
CA PHE A 61 1.41 12.86 -8.50
C PHE A 61 0.60 14.09 -8.92
N GLY A 62 1.18 15.28 -8.86
CA GLY A 62 0.57 16.52 -9.35
C GLY A 62 0.26 16.47 -10.84
N VAL A 63 1.22 16.04 -11.67
CA VAL A 63 1.04 15.84 -13.11
C VAL A 63 -0.05 14.81 -13.38
N ARG A 64 -0.03 13.66 -12.68
CA ARG A 64 -1.06 12.63 -12.83
C ARG A 64 -2.45 13.17 -12.53
N ARG A 65 -2.61 13.95 -11.46
CA ARG A 65 -3.90 14.54 -11.08
C ARG A 65 -4.35 15.62 -12.07
N PHE A 66 -3.43 16.41 -12.60
CA PHE A 66 -3.74 17.38 -13.65
C PHE A 66 -4.29 16.69 -14.90
N LEU A 67 -3.59 15.66 -15.38
CA LEU A 67 -4.04 14.87 -16.53
C LEU A 67 -5.39 14.20 -16.25
N GLY A 68 -5.55 13.59 -15.08
CA GLY A 68 -6.81 12.92 -14.73
C GLY A 68 -8.00 13.86 -14.61
N ARG A 69 -7.79 15.12 -14.20
CA ARG A 69 -8.84 16.17 -14.27
C ARG A 69 -9.15 16.58 -15.70
N VAL A 70 -8.14 16.85 -16.52
CA VAL A 70 -8.30 17.29 -17.92
C VAL A 70 -9.02 16.23 -18.75
N PHE A 71 -8.63 14.97 -18.59
CA PHE A 71 -9.21 13.84 -19.33
C PHE A 71 -10.38 13.17 -18.60
N SER A 72 -10.81 13.71 -17.45
CA SER A 72 -11.89 13.14 -16.63
C SER A 72 -11.69 11.68 -16.19
N TRP A 73 -10.44 11.23 -16.09
CA TRP A 73 -10.09 9.90 -15.59
C TRP A 73 -10.24 9.76 -14.08
N ASP A 74 -10.24 10.88 -13.33
CA ASP A 74 -10.29 10.88 -11.87
C ASP A 74 -11.72 11.04 -11.29
N ARG A 75 -12.76 10.71 -12.08
CA ARG A 75 -14.17 10.96 -11.71
C ARG A 75 -14.91 9.78 -11.09
N VAL A 76 -14.31 8.59 -11.07
CA VAL A 76 -14.97 7.40 -10.51
C VAL A 76 -14.62 7.30 -9.03
N PRO A 77 -15.58 7.53 -8.10
CA PRO A 77 -15.36 7.31 -6.69
C PRO A 77 -15.07 5.82 -6.47
N ILE A 78 -14.10 5.51 -5.61
CA ILE A 78 -13.83 4.13 -5.20
C ILE A 78 -15.07 3.64 -4.48
N ARG A 79 -15.68 2.59 -5.00
CA ARG A 79 -16.75 1.91 -4.28
C ARG A 79 -16.12 0.86 -3.37
N PRO A 80 -16.54 0.73 -2.11
CA PRO A 80 -15.99 -0.28 -1.19
C PRO A 80 -16.04 -1.71 -1.76
N GLU A 81 -17.02 -2.01 -2.63
CA GLU A 81 -17.15 -3.28 -3.34
C GLU A 81 -16.04 -3.56 -4.37
N ASP A 82 -15.38 -2.52 -4.89
CA ASP A 82 -14.27 -2.65 -5.84
C ASP A 82 -12.93 -2.87 -5.12
N SER A 83 -12.93 -2.85 -3.79
CA SER A 83 -11.74 -3.05 -2.96
C SER A 83 -11.55 -4.49 -2.53
N LEU A 84 -10.28 -4.85 -2.39
CA LEU A 84 -9.85 -6.12 -1.83
C LEU A 84 -10.19 -6.26 -0.33
N LEU A 85 -10.76 -5.24 0.32
CA LEU A 85 -11.29 -5.34 1.68
C LEU A 85 -12.23 -6.53 1.87
N GLY A 86 -13.04 -6.88 0.87
CA GLY A 86 -13.94 -8.04 0.92
C GLY A 86 -13.22 -9.38 1.07
N ARG A 87 -11.92 -9.46 0.76
CA ARG A 87 -11.12 -10.68 0.87
C ARG A 87 -10.48 -10.87 2.23
N LEU A 88 -10.54 -9.84 3.09
CA LEU A 88 -10.03 -9.94 4.45
C LEU A 88 -10.96 -10.79 5.29
N SER A 89 -10.40 -11.81 5.94
CA SER A 89 -11.14 -12.59 6.91
C SER A 89 -11.46 -11.74 8.14
N GLU A 90 -12.46 -12.18 8.92
CA GLU A 90 -12.75 -11.54 10.22
C GLU A 90 -11.56 -11.56 11.17
N ARG A 91 -10.68 -12.55 11.04
CA ARG A 91 -9.43 -12.58 11.79
C ARG A 91 -8.48 -11.47 11.34
N ASP A 92 -8.26 -11.32 10.03
CA ASP A 92 -7.39 -10.27 9.49
C ASP A 92 -7.86 -8.88 9.96
N ARG A 93 -9.18 -8.66 9.96
CA ARG A 93 -9.79 -7.40 10.39
C ARG A 93 -9.55 -7.10 11.87
N ARG A 94 -9.66 -8.12 12.73
CA ARG A 94 -9.44 -7.98 14.19
C ARG A 94 -7.98 -7.88 14.56
N ASP A 95 -7.13 -8.64 13.90
CA ASP A 95 -5.71 -8.75 14.22
C ASP A 95 -4.90 -7.57 13.64
N SER A 96 -5.53 -6.72 12.81
CA SER A 96 -4.87 -5.55 12.25
C SER A 96 -4.71 -4.43 13.28
N GLU A 97 -3.51 -3.83 13.31
CA GLU A 97 -3.16 -2.70 14.18
C GLU A 97 -3.89 -1.39 13.81
N ILE A 98 -4.33 -1.26 12.56
CA ILE A 98 -5.06 -0.10 12.06
C ILE A 98 -6.32 -0.61 11.37
N THR A 99 -7.45 0.06 11.60
CA THR A 99 -8.75 -0.29 11.01
C THR A 99 -8.64 -0.45 9.48
N PRO A 100 -8.94 -1.64 8.93
CA PRO A 100 -9.06 -1.83 7.49
C PRO A 100 -10.02 -0.83 6.84
N GLY A 101 -9.62 -0.28 5.70
CA GLY A 101 -10.35 0.77 4.99
C GLY A 101 -9.97 2.19 5.42
N THR A 102 -8.99 2.35 6.32
CA THR A 102 -8.48 3.69 6.67
C THR A 102 -7.76 4.32 5.48
N PRO A 103 -8.10 5.55 5.06
CA PRO A 103 -7.36 6.28 4.04
C PRO A 103 -5.95 6.64 4.52
N VAL A 104 -4.95 6.38 3.69
CA VAL A 104 -3.54 6.73 3.93
C VAL A 104 -3.04 7.52 2.71
N GLY A 105 -3.23 8.84 2.73
CA GLY A 105 -2.96 9.68 1.55
C GLY A 105 -3.86 9.29 0.38
N SER A 106 -3.26 8.93 -0.76
CA SER A 106 -3.98 8.45 -1.96
C SER A 106 -4.23 6.93 -1.96
N PHE A 107 -3.94 6.25 -0.85
CA PHE A 107 -4.04 4.80 -0.72
C PHE A 107 -5.16 4.43 0.27
N LEU A 108 -5.67 3.22 0.15
CA LEU A 108 -6.58 2.61 1.12
C LEU A 108 -5.82 1.50 1.86
N LEU A 109 -5.80 1.54 3.19
CA LEU A 109 -5.19 0.46 3.97
C LEU A 109 -6.09 -0.78 3.95
N LEU A 110 -5.55 -1.92 3.53
CA LEU A 110 -6.24 -3.21 3.69
C LEU A 110 -5.96 -3.78 5.08
N TYR A 111 -4.70 -3.90 5.47
CA TYR A 111 -4.33 -4.25 6.84
C TYR A 111 -2.91 -3.78 7.16
N GLN A 112 -2.62 -3.70 8.45
CA GLN A 112 -1.29 -3.63 9.03
C GLN A 112 -1.15 -4.65 10.16
N PHE A 113 -0.15 -5.51 10.06
CA PHE A 113 0.35 -6.38 11.12
C PHE A 113 1.77 -5.95 11.50
N PRO A 114 2.35 -6.47 12.60
CA PRO A 114 3.68 -6.06 13.03
C PRO A 114 4.75 -6.19 11.94
N GLY A 115 4.74 -7.26 11.14
CA GLY A 115 5.78 -7.55 10.13
C GLY A 115 5.39 -7.26 8.68
N GLU A 116 4.15 -6.89 8.40
CA GLU A 116 3.66 -6.66 7.04
C GLU A 116 2.48 -5.69 7.00
N ALA A 117 2.36 -4.93 5.93
CA ALA A 117 1.16 -4.15 5.65
C ALA A 117 0.82 -4.23 4.17
N LEU A 118 -0.47 -4.16 3.88
CA LEU A 118 -0.99 -4.13 2.53
C LEU A 118 -1.84 -2.88 2.35
N ILE A 119 -1.47 -2.09 1.35
CA ILE A 119 -2.18 -0.88 0.93
C ILE A 119 -2.59 -1.06 -0.53
N GLU A 120 -3.78 -0.55 -0.85
CA GLU A 120 -4.37 -0.57 -2.18
C GLU A 120 -4.40 0.85 -2.76
N THR A 121 -4.23 0.96 -4.08
CA THR A 121 -4.47 2.20 -4.82
C THR A 121 -4.99 1.88 -6.20
N TRP A 122 -5.72 2.83 -6.79
CA TRP A 122 -6.33 2.67 -8.09
C TRP A 122 -5.89 3.78 -9.03
N ASN A 123 -5.59 3.39 -10.27
CA ASN A 123 -5.35 4.34 -11.33
C ASN A 123 -6.67 5.00 -11.74
N GLY A 124 -6.85 6.29 -11.41
CA GLY A 124 -8.06 7.05 -11.77
C GLY A 124 -9.08 7.22 -10.65
N ALA A 125 -8.71 6.87 -9.41
CA ALA A 125 -9.55 7.16 -8.26
C ALA A 125 -8.77 7.95 -7.23
N THR A 126 -9.37 9.02 -6.70
CA THR A 126 -8.87 9.68 -5.49
C THR A 126 -9.47 8.99 -4.27
N ALA A 127 -8.65 8.72 -3.25
CA ALA A 127 -9.15 8.36 -1.93
C ALA A 127 -10.20 9.40 -1.48
N PRO A 128 -11.30 8.97 -0.80
CA PRO A 128 -12.39 9.85 -0.40
C PRO A 128 -11.94 10.99 0.51
#